data_AF-A0A151B8L4-F1
#
_entry.id   AF-A0A151B8L4-F1
#
_cell.length_a   1.000
_cell.length_b   1.000
_cell.length_c   1.000
_cell.angle_alpha   90.00
_cell.angle_beta   90.00
_cell.angle_gamma   90.00
#
_symmetry.space_group_name_H-M   'P 1'
#
loop_
_entity.id
_entity.type
_entity.pdbx_description
1 polymer ?
#
loop_
_entity_poly.entity_id
_entity_poly.type
_entity_poly.pdbx_seq_one_letter_code
_entity_poly.pdbx_strand_id
1 'polypeptide(L)' 'MGLAILLVVSVSTSLAASNGMLIRNRVGFEEARKVDAVVFDKTG' A
#
# COMPACT_ATOMS: atom_id res chain seq x y z
N MET A 1 17.00 13.07 4.48
CA MET A 1 16.75 12.06 3.42
C MET A 1 16.32 10.71 3.98
N GLY A 2 16.94 10.21 5.05
CA GLY A 2 16.67 8.86 5.57
C GLY A 2 15.34 8.61 6.30
N LEU A 3 14.53 9.63 6.62
CA LEU A 3 13.26 9.46 7.35
C LEU A 3 12.00 9.68 6.49
N ALA A 4 12.14 10.25 5.31
CA ALA A 4 10.98 10.64 4.49
C ALA A 4 10.19 9.40 4.02
N ILE A 5 10.89 8.34 3.61
CA ILE A 5 10.28 7.14 3.02
C ILE A 5 9.44 6.39 4.05
N LEU A 6 10.01 6.06 5.20
CA LEU A 6 9.34 5.29 6.24
C LEU A 6 8.25 6.09 6.96
N LEU A 7 8.33 7.43 6.99
CA LEU A 7 7.25 8.28 7.48
C LEU A 7 6.05 8.23 6.53
N VAL A 8 6.29 8.42 5.23
CA VAL A 8 5.22 8.39 4.22
C VAL A 8 4.56 7.02 4.17
N VAL A 9 5.34 5.92 4.21
CA VAL A 9 4.80 4.56 4.24
C VAL A 9 3.95 4.34 5.49
N SER A 10 4.39 4.81 6.65
CA SER A 10 3.63 4.69 7.91
C SER A 10 2.30 5.45 7.84
N VAL A 11 2.32 6.71 7.36
CA VAL A 11 1.11 7.53 7.22
C VAL A 11 0.14 6.92 6.20
N SER A 12 0.62 6.50 5.04
CA SER A 12 -0.23 5.86 4.02
C SER A 12 -0.82 4.54 4.50
N THR A 13 -0.07 3.77 5.30
CA THR A 13 -0.55 2.52 5.88
C THR A 13 -1.67 2.76 6.89
N SER A 14 -1.51 3.75 7.77
CA SER A 14 -2.57 4.14 8.73
C SER A 14 -3.83 4.61 8.01
N LEU A 15 -3.70 5.43 6.95
CA LEU A 15 -4.83 5.89 6.16
C LEU A 15 -5.54 4.75 5.44
N ALA A 16 -4.80 3.81 4.85
CA ALA A 16 -5.36 2.64 4.19
C ALA A 16 -6.15 1.76 5.18
N ALA A 17 -5.59 1.53 6.38
CA ALA A 17 -6.25 0.76 7.43
C ALA A 17 -7.56 1.42 7.89
N SER A 18 -7.59 2.74 8.04
CA SER A 18 -8.82 3.49 8.37
C SER A 18 -9.91 3.38 7.28
N ASN A 19 -9.53 3.08 6.03
CA ASN A 19 -10.44 2.87 4.91
C ASN A 19 -10.74 1.37 4.65
N GLY A 20 -10.38 0.48 5.58
CA GLY A 20 -10.65 -0.97 5.47
C GLY A 20 -9.64 -1.75 4.63
N MET A 21 -8.53 -1.13 4.21
CA MET A 21 -7.47 -1.78 3.45
C MET A 21 -6.31 -2.18 4.37
N LEU A 22 -6.19 -3.47 4.68
CA LEU A 22 -5.11 -4.00 5.51
C LEU A 22 -3.86 -4.32 4.68
N ILE A 23 -2.84 -3.47 4.77
CA ILE A 23 -1.54 -3.68 4.12
C ILE A 23 -0.65 -4.56 5.01
N ARG A 24 -0.41 -5.80 4.59
CA ARG A 24 0.38 -6.79 5.35
C ARG A 24 1.88 -6.80 5.01
N ASN A 25 2.26 -6.29 3.83
CA ASN A 25 3.65 -6.29 3.36
C ASN A 25 4.04 -4.89 2.86
N ARG A 26 4.99 -4.25 3.56
CA ARG A 26 5.51 -2.93 3.20
C ARG A 26 6.19 -2.89 1.83
N VAL A 27 6.91 -3.95 1.45
CA VAL A 27 7.66 -4.01 0.18
C VAL A 27 6.69 -4.12 -0.98
N GLY A 28 5.64 -4.93 -0.83
CA GLY A 28 4.56 -5.01 -1.81
C GLY A 28 3.81 -3.69 -1.98
N PHE A 29 3.69 -2.88 -0.92
CA PHE A 29 3.05 -1.57 -0.99
C PHE A 29 3.89 -0.52 -1.74
N GLU A 30 5.21 -0.54 -1.60
CA GLU A 30 6.10 0.32 -2.38
C GLU A 30 6.08 -0.05 -3.86
N GLU A 31 6.08 -1.36 -4.18
CA GLU A 31 5.98 -1.85 -5.55
C GLU A 31 4.58 -1.65 -6.16
N ALA A 32 3.52 -1.63 -5.36
CA ALA A 32 2.16 -1.35 -5.81
C ALA A 32 2.01 0.03 -6.49
N ARG A 33 2.90 0.99 -6.20
CA ARG A 33 2.93 2.29 -6.89
C ARG A 33 3.30 2.20 -8.37
N LYS A 34 3.86 1.07 -8.81
CA LYS A 34 4.28 0.81 -10.20
C LYS A 34 3.29 -0.09 -10.94
N VAL A 35 2.17 -0.46 -10.31
CA VAL A 35 1.17 -1.33 -10.94
C VAL A 35 0.31 -0.49 -11.88
N ASP A 36 0.39 -0.79 -13.18
CA ASP A 36 -0.39 -0.10 -14.22
C ASP A 36 -1.80 -0.67 -14.41
N ALA A 37 -2.01 -1.95 -14.05
CA ALA A 37 -3.28 -2.65 -14.23
C ALA A 37 -3.59 -3.58 -13.05
N VAL A 38 -4.85 -3.59 -12.63
CA VAL A 38 -5.38 -4.50 -11.60
C VAL A 38 -6.42 -5.39 -12.24
N VAL A 39 -6.23 -6.71 -12.13
CA VAL A 39 -7.20 -7.71 -12.59
C VAL A 39 -8.01 -8.19 -11.39
N PHE A 40 -9.34 -8.08 -11.50
CA PHE A 40 -10.26 -8.56 -10.48
C PHE A 40 -10.76 -9.95 -10.86
N ASP A 41 -10.69 -10.89 -9.92
CA ASP A 41 -11.33 -12.19 -10.07
C ASP A 41 -12.81 -12.05 -9.72
N LYS A 42 -13.68 -12.49 -10.63
CA LYS A 42 -15.14 -12.48 -10.46
C LYS A 42 -15.62 -13.52 -9.44
N THR A 43 -14.77 -14.49 -9.09
CA THR A 43 -15.10 -15.57 -8.15
C THR A 43 -15.15 -15.09 -6.68
N GLY A 44 -14.76 -13.84 -6.42
CA GLY A 44 -14.82 -13.19 -5.11
C GLY A 44 -16.16 -12.50 -4.81
#